data_AF-A0A7V4XHT9-F1
#
_entry.id   AF-A0A7V4XHT9-F1
#
_cell.length_a   1.000
_cell.length_b   1.000
_cell.length_c   1.000
_cell.angle_alpha   90.00
_cell.angle_beta   90.00
_cell.angle_gamma   90.00
#
_symmetry.space_group_name_H-M   'P 1'
#
loop_
_entity.id
_entity.type
_entity.pdbx_description
1 polymer ?
#
loop_
_entity_poly.entity_id
_entity_poly.type
_entity_poly.pdbx_seq_one_letter_code
_entity_poly.pdbx_strand_id
1 'polypeptide(L)'
;MAYHSTSGTANNTADFFVRFKNFIVDTVGWTMLAVDMGAANPYLYVNSSGESGKETIYLLFDKFTANADKLCVRAALWWNPGTSAAVLPAGTTGYNYISTKDSATFLYWIYADLDHIVVITRIGTSYYGAYLGIPKRYWSSNMALTQADVTAGSNVVVPVDNASYFKPGQYYQIINRDKFERMQVTAIDTVSTPNTITIVSLANAYVTGARVGEDVIPVLICRDTQLIQMHTGSRYNGWTTSVIDISVNGSSGGAISNAVNDCRYNLIGIFPCWASCGTTNYSEVRGQLIEVYETSTSWGVSEDVVDAGGGVTYKYFYIGSKGFAIRE
;
A
#
# COMPACT_ATOMS: atom_id res chain seq x y z
N MET A 1 2.12 14.20 -7.90
CA MET A 1 1.55 15.32 -7.13
C MET A 1 2.43 15.54 -5.91
N ALA A 2 2.11 16.53 -5.08
CA ALA A 2 2.91 16.84 -3.90
C ALA A 2 2.66 15.78 -2.81
N TYR A 3 3.73 15.39 -2.11
CA TYR A 3 3.62 14.63 -0.88
C TYR A 3 3.11 15.58 0.21
N HIS A 4 2.07 15.18 0.94
CA HIS A 4 1.39 16.02 1.92
C HIS A 4 1.62 15.49 3.32
N SER A 5 1.70 16.40 4.30
CA SER A 5 1.78 16.04 5.71
C SER A 5 0.88 16.92 6.58
N THR A 6 0.37 16.35 7.67
CA THR A 6 -0.33 17.08 8.73
C THR A 6 -0.05 16.43 10.07
N SER A 7 -0.08 17.22 11.14
CA SER A 7 0.02 16.71 12.51
C SER A 7 -0.93 17.46 13.44
N GLY A 8 -1.19 16.89 14.61
CA GLY A 8 -2.01 17.55 15.62
C GLY A 8 -2.37 16.67 16.79
N THR A 9 -3.31 17.16 17.60
CA THR A 9 -3.88 16.45 18.74
C THR A 9 -5.32 16.08 18.42
N ALA A 10 -5.67 14.82 18.58
CA ALA A 10 -7.05 14.35 18.54
C ALA A 10 -7.60 14.19 19.95
N ASN A 11 -8.85 14.58 20.16
CA ASN A 11 -9.51 14.44 21.46
C ASN A 11 -9.90 12.99 21.77
N ASN A 12 -10.20 12.22 20.73
CA ASN A 12 -10.52 10.80 20.78
C ASN A 12 -10.46 10.21 19.35
N THR A 13 -10.76 8.92 19.21
CA THR A 13 -10.77 8.24 17.90
C THR A 13 -11.75 8.86 16.90
N ALA A 14 -12.92 9.35 17.33
CA ALA A 14 -13.88 9.96 16.42
C ALA A 14 -13.39 11.30 15.84
N ASP A 15 -12.79 12.15 16.70
CA ASP A 15 -12.16 13.40 16.27
C ASP A 15 -10.99 13.13 15.32
N PHE A 16 -10.12 12.15 15.64
CA PHE A 16 -9.06 11.73 14.73
C PHE A 16 -9.62 11.26 13.38
N PHE A 17 -10.67 10.45 13.37
CA PHE A 17 -11.18 9.87 12.14
C PHE A 17 -11.78 10.95 11.20
N VAL A 18 -12.43 11.98 11.75
CA VAL A 18 -12.89 13.14 10.97
C VAL A 18 -11.70 13.91 10.39
N ARG A 19 -10.65 14.15 11.17
CA ARG A 19 -9.43 14.84 10.71
C ARG A 19 -8.70 14.03 9.64
N PHE A 20 -8.59 12.72 9.84
CA PHE A 20 -8.02 11.77 8.88
C PHE A 20 -8.79 11.81 7.56
N LYS A 21 -10.13 11.70 7.60
CA LYS A 21 -10.98 11.83 6.41
C LYS A 21 -10.69 13.12 5.65
N ASN A 22 -10.75 14.26 6.35
CA ASN A 22 -10.62 15.56 5.70
C ASN A 22 -9.23 15.71 5.06
N PHE A 23 -8.17 15.26 5.74
CA PHE A 23 -6.83 15.29 5.15
C PHE A 23 -6.73 14.39 3.90
N ILE A 24 -7.16 13.13 3.99
CA ILE A 24 -7.03 12.16 2.89
C ILE A 24 -7.89 12.52 1.68
N VAL A 25 -9.11 13.02 1.90
CA VAL A 25 -10.04 13.35 0.80
C VAL A 25 -9.82 14.78 0.31
N ASP A 26 -9.81 15.76 1.21
CA ASP A 26 -9.87 17.18 0.82
C ASP A 26 -8.49 17.76 0.52
N THR A 27 -7.42 17.24 1.14
CA THR A 27 -6.03 17.70 0.90
C THR A 27 -5.29 16.80 -0.09
N VAL A 28 -5.25 15.50 0.16
CA VAL A 28 -4.46 14.55 -0.66
C VAL A 28 -5.18 14.21 -1.97
N GLY A 29 -6.52 14.23 -1.98
CA GLY A 29 -7.31 14.00 -3.19
C GLY A 29 -7.72 12.54 -3.43
N TRP A 30 -7.71 11.69 -2.40
CA TRP A 30 -8.31 10.36 -2.51
C TRP A 30 -9.83 10.47 -2.71
N THR A 31 -10.40 9.60 -3.53
CA THR A 31 -11.84 9.66 -3.81
C THR A 31 -12.63 8.88 -2.77
N MET A 32 -13.66 9.49 -2.22
CA MET A 32 -14.57 8.85 -1.28
C MET A 32 -15.55 7.92 -2.01
N LEU A 33 -15.66 6.67 -1.55
CA LEU A 33 -16.59 5.67 -2.07
C LEU A 33 -17.87 5.57 -1.22
N ALA A 34 -17.70 5.57 0.09
CA ALA A 34 -18.78 5.53 1.06
C ALA A 34 -18.29 6.09 2.40
N VAL A 35 -19.18 6.70 3.17
CA VAL A 35 -18.87 7.23 4.51
C VAL A 35 -20.12 7.23 5.37
N ASP A 36 -19.95 6.89 6.65
CA ASP A 36 -20.90 7.26 7.70
C ASP A 36 -20.11 7.44 9.00
N MET A 37 -19.84 8.70 9.35
CA MET A 37 -19.08 9.03 10.57
C MET A 37 -19.97 9.05 11.82
N GLY A 38 -21.30 9.02 11.66
CA GLY A 38 -22.28 9.08 12.74
C GLY A 38 -22.85 7.71 13.14
N ALA A 39 -22.59 6.67 12.36
CA ALA A 39 -23.01 5.31 12.66
C ALA A 39 -22.48 4.79 14.01
N ALA A 40 -23.13 3.77 14.56
CA ALA A 40 -22.64 3.06 15.76
C ALA A 40 -21.25 2.43 15.54
N ASN A 41 -20.96 2.04 14.29
CA ASN A 41 -19.64 1.66 13.79
C ASN A 41 -19.27 2.61 12.64
N PRO A 42 -18.63 3.76 12.94
CA PRO A 42 -18.25 4.71 11.90
C PRO A 42 -17.34 4.09 10.83
N TYR A 43 -17.50 4.49 9.57
CA TYR A 43 -16.67 4.00 8.48
C TYR A 43 -16.36 5.06 7.41
N LEU A 44 -15.26 4.85 6.70
CA LEU A 44 -14.79 5.63 5.55
C LEU A 44 -14.15 4.67 4.55
N TYR A 45 -14.72 4.58 3.36
CA TYR A 45 -14.17 3.79 2.25
C TYR A 45 -13.69 4.73 1.16
N VAL A 46 -12.46 4.55 0.70
CA VAL A 46 -11.80 5.44 -0.25
C VAL A 46 -11.09 4.65 -1.34
N ASN A 47 -10.86 5.30 -2.47
CA ASN A 47 -9.95 4.81 -3.49
C ASN A 47 -8.92 5.86 -3.92
N SER A 48 -7.88 5.37 -4.57
CA SER A 48 -6.94 6.19 -5.32
C SER A 48 -6.53 5.51 -6.62
N SER A 49 -6.35 6.30 -7.68
CA SER A 49 -5.78 5.90 -8.96
C SER A 49 -4.24 5.91 -8.95
N GLY A 50 -3.63 6.23 -7.81
CA GLY A 50 -2.20 6.45 -7.69
C GLY A 50 -1.72 7.67 -8.46
N GLU A 51 -0.45 8.01 -8.27
CA GLU A 51 0.21 9.09 -9.00
C GLU A 51 0.36 8.77 -10.49
N SER A 52 0.35 7.48 -10.85
CA SER A 52 0.39 7.02 -12.24
C SER A 52 -0.96 7.17 -12.96
N GLY A 53 -2.06 7.36 -12.23
CA GLY A 53 -3.42 7.34 -12.76
C GLY A 53 -3.92 5.96 -13.21
N LYS A 54 -3.12 4.91 -13.06
CA LYS A 54 -3.43 3.53 -13.49
C LYS A 54 -3.56 2.54 -12.32
N GLU A 55 -3.36 3.00 -11.09
CA GLU A 55 -3.52 2.17 -9.92
C GLU A 55 -4.98 1.97 -9.56
N THR A 56 -5.22 1.02 -8.67
CA THR A 56 -6.53 0.75 -8.13
C THR A 56 -6.33 0.36 -6.68
N ILE A 57 -6.27 1.38 -5.84
CA ILE A 57 -6.01 1.26 -4.41
C ILE A 57 -7.34 1.46 -3.71
N TYR A 58 -7.90 0.41 -3.11
CA TYR A 58 -9.13 0.49 -2.32
C TYR A 58 -8.81 0.23 -0.86
N LEU A 59 -9.10 1.22 0.00
CA LEU A 59 -8.93 1.09 1.44
C LEU A 59 -10.26 1.29 2.15
N LEU A 60 -10.53 0.38 3.08
CA LEU A 60 -11.73 0.34 3.89
C LEU A 60 -11.34 0.62 5.33
N PHE A 61 -11.77 1.77 5.86
CA PHE A 61 -11.54 2.16 7.24
C PHE A 61 -12.82 1.96 8.04
N ASP A 62 -12.77 1.11 9.06
CA ASP A 62 -13.88 0.84 9.97
C ASP A 62 -13.44 1.16 11.39
N LYS A 63 -14.14 2.04 12.11
CA LYS A 63 -13.96 2.14 13.56
C LYS A 63 -14.50 0.84 14.16
N PHE A 64 -13.61 0.04 14.72
CA PHE A 64 -13.98 -1.26 15.26
C PHE A 64 -14.70 -1.08 16.58
N THR A 65 -16.02 -1.07 16.58
CA THR A 65 -16.85 -0.74 17.76
C THR A 65 -16.53 0.64 18.36
N ALA A 66 -17.55 1.39 18.77
CA ALA A 66 -17.30 2.54 19.64
C ALA A 66 -16.58 2.01 20.90
N ASN A 67 -15.37 2.47 21.23
CA ASN A 67 -14.53 2.13 22.40
C ASN A 67 -13.37 1.14 22.21
N ALA A 68 -13.03 0.67 21.00
CA ALA A 68 -11.91 -0.28 20.86
C ALA A 68 -10.53 0.33 20.62
N ASP A 69 -10.36 1.65 20.79
CA ASP A 69 -9.05 2.32 20.69
C ASP A 69 -8.34 2.05 19.35
N LYS A 70 -9.09 1.84 18.27
CA LYS A 70 -8.53 1.54 16.94
C LYS A 70 -9.42 1.95 15.78
N LEU A 71 -8.76 2.28 14.68
CA LEU A 71 -9.34 2.42 13.35
C LEU A 71 -8.85 1.27 12.48
N CYS A 72 -9.70 0.28 12.21
CA CYS A 72 -9.34 -0.89 11.44
C CYS A 72 -9.24 -0.56 9.96
N VAL A 73 -8.29 -1.23 9.29
CA VAL A 73 -8.05 -1.03 7.86
C VAL A 73 -8.10 -2.36 7.14
N ARG A 74 -8.77 -2.38 6.00
CA ARG A 74 -8.76 -3.50 5.05
C ARG A 74 -8.47 -2.96 3.66
N ALA A 75 -7.89 -3.78 2.81
CA ALA A 75 -7.81 -3.49 1.38
C ALA A 75 -8.91 -4.24 0.64
N ALA A 76 -9.33 -3.77 -0.53
CA ALA A 76 -10.24 -4.53 -1.41
C ALA A 76 -9.64 -4.68 -2.80
N LEU A 77 -9.99 -5.77 -3.49
CA LEU A 77 -9.62 -5.96 -4.89
C LEU A 77 -10.35 -4.95 -5.78
N TRP A 78 -11.63 -4.75 -5.47
CA TRP A 78 -12.53 -3.87 -6.20
C TRP A 78 -13.65 -3.34 -5.31
N TRP A 79 -14.24 -2.22 -5.73
CA TRP A 79 -15.47 -1.68 -5.16
C TRP A 79 -16.60 -1.80 -6.16
N ASN A 80 -17.67 -2.52 -5.83
CA ASN A 80 -18.85 -2.63 -6.68
C ASN A 80 -19.77 -1.43 -6.48
N PRO A 81 -19.86 -0.48 -7.43
CA PRO A 81 -20.71 0.69 -7.28
C PRO A 81 -22.21 0.32 -7.32
N GLY A 82 -22.59 -0.78 -7.98
CA GLY A 82 -23.98 -1.20 -8.10
C GLY A 82 -24.58 -1.74 -6.80
N THR A 83 -23.75 -2.28 -5.91
CA THR A 83 -24.17 -2.82 -4.61
C THR A 83 -23.55 -2.06 -3.43
N SER A 84 -22.75 -1.03 -3.69
CA SER A 84 -21.98 -0.29 -2.67
C SER A 84 -21.21 -1.22 -1.72
N ALA A 85 -20.51 -2.19 -2.28
CA ALA A 85 -19.82 -3.22 -1.49
C ALA A 85 -18.40 -3.50 -1.98
N ALA A 86 -17.51 -3.80 -1.05
CA ALA A 86 -16.16 -4.25 -1.34
C ALA A 86 -16.15 -5.70 -1.83
N VAL A 87 -15.34 -5.96 -2.85
CA VAL A 87 -15.15 -7.28 -3.44
C VAL A 87 -13.79 -7.83 -3.03
N LEU A 88 -13.80 -9.06 -2.51
CA LEU A 88 -12.62 -9.76 -1.98
C LEU A 88 -11.80 -8.87 -1.01
N PRO A 89 -12.40 -8.37 0.09
CA PRO A 89 -11.66 -7.60 1.09
C PRO A 89 -10.59 -8.47 1.75
N ALA A 90 -9.42 -7.89 1.98
CA ALA A 90 -8.27 -8.50 2.63
C ALA A 90 -7.84 -7.71 3.86
N GLY A 91 -7.23 -8.41 4.81
CA GLY A 91 -6.94 -7.90 6.14
C GLY A 91 -8.03 -8.27 7.14
N THR A 92 -7.67 -8.22 8.42
CA THR A 92 -8.56 -8.55 9.53
C THR A 92 -8.62 -7.38 10.49
N THR A 93 -9.81 -7.12 11.04
CA THR A 93 -10.02 -6.05 12.01
C THR A 93 -9.38 -6.32 13.38
N GLY A 94 -8.86 -7.53 13.60
CA GLY A 94 -8.07 -7.87 14.77
C GLY A 94 -6.62 -7.37 14.71
N TYR A 95 -6.02 -7.37 13.51
CA TYR A 95 -4.59 -7.12 13.33
C TYR A 95 -4.29 -5.89 12.48
N ASN A 96 -5.15 -5.49 11.55
CA ASN A 96 -4.88 -4.35 10.66
C ASN A 96 -5.58 -3.10 11.17
N TYR A 97 -4.85 -2.21 11.84
CA TYR A 97 -5.44 -0.99 12.37
C TYR A 97 -4.42 0.13 12.65
N ILE A 98 -4.92 1.35 12.64
CA ILE A 98 -4.26 2.52 13.23
C ILE A 98 -4.66 2.56 14.72
N SER A 99 -3.67 2.67 15.60
CA SER A 99 -3.91 2.80 17.03
C SER A 99 -4.49 4.17 17.36
N THR A 100 -5.49 4.22 18.23
CA THR A 100 -6.11 5.47 18.67
C THR A 100 -6.48 5.36 20.15
N LYS A 101 -7.07 6.39 20.73
CA LYS A 101 -7.58 6.33 22.10
C LYS A 101 -8.94 7.01 22.19
N ASP A 102 -9.96 6.31 22.66
CA ASP A 102 -11.30 6.88 22.83
C ASP A 102 -11.42 7.66 24.15
N SER A 103 -10.71 7.23 25.20
CA SER A 103 -10.81 7.81 26.55
C SER A 103 -9.76 8.89 26.88
N ALA A 104 -8.91 9.27 25.94
CA ALA A 104 -7.91 10.32 26.15
C ALA A 104 -7.49 10.98 24.84
N THR A 105 -6.93 12.17 24.95
CA THR A 105 -6.30 12.87 23.84
C THR A 105 -5.01 12.16 23.41
N PHE A 106 -4.67 12.20 22.13
CA PHE A 106 -3.43 11.64 21.60
C PHE A 106 -2.88 12.49 20.44
N LEU A 107 -1.56 12.44 20.21
CA LEU A 107 -0.93 13.11 19.07
C LEU A 107 -0.97 12.22 17.84
N TYR A 108 -1.04 12.84 16.67
CA TYR A 108 -0.97 12.14 15.39
C TYR A 108 -0.14 12.91 14.36
N TRP A 109 0.40 12.15 13.39
CA TRP A 109 1.02 12.63 12.16
C TRP A 109 0.50 11.78 11.01
N ILE A 110 0.12 12.41 9.91
CA ILE A 110 -0.33 11.74 8.70
C ILE A 110 0.50 12.28 7.55
N TYR A 111 1.05 11.37 6.75
CA TYR A 111 1.81 11.66 5.55
C TYR A 111 1.18 10.88 4.40
N ALA A 112 0.95 11.50 3.25
CA ALA A 112 0.28 10.82 2.15
C ALA A 112 0.49 11.52 0.80
N ASP A 113 0.39 10.71 -0.24
CA ASP A 113 0.15 11.10 -1.63
C ASP A 113 -0.94 10.18 -2.21
N LEU A 114 -1.11 10.14 -3.53
CA LEU A 114 -2.08 9.23 -4.14
C LEU A 114 -1.65 7.76 -4.12
N ASP A 115 -0.38 7.44 -3.87
CA ASP A 115 0.12 6.07 -3.86
C ASP A 115 0.03 5.42 -2.47
N HIS A 116 0.17 6.19 -1.40
CA HIS A 116 0.22 5.66 -0.04
C HIS A 116 -0.15 6.66 1.06
N ILE A 117 -0.37 6.11 2.25
CA ILE A 117 -0.69 6.80 3.50
C ILE A 117 0.19 6.19 4.60
N VAL A 118 0.86 7.05 5.35
CA VAL A 118 1.57 6.71 6.58
C VAL A 118 0.93 7.47 7.74
N VAL A 119 0.58 6.75 8.80
CA VAL A 119 -0.01 7.32 10.00
C VAL A 119 0.85 6.95 11.19
N ILE A 120 1.26 7.97 11.95
CA ILE A 120 1.87 7.79 13.26
C ILE A 120 0.92 8.34 14.32
N THR A 121 0.74 7.60 15.41
CA THR A 121 0.01 8.07 16.59
C THR A 121 0.86 7.86 17.84
N ARG A 122 0.76 8.79 18.78
CA ARG A 122 1.38 8.69 20.10
C ARG A 122 0.32 8.60 21.18
N ILE A 123 0.21 7.43 21.82
CA ILE A 123 -0.74 7.17 22.91
C ILE A 123 0.07 6.99 24.19
N GLY A 124 -0.11 7.93 25.13
CA GLY A 124 0.77 8.04 26.29
C GLY A 124 2.22 8.30 25.85
N THR A 125 3.11 7.36 26.15
CA THR A 125 4.54 7.44 25.80
C THR A 125 4.93 6.57 24.61
N SER A 126 3.98 5.82 24.04
CA SER A 126 4.24 4.85 22.97
C SER A 126 3.83 5.40 21.61
N TYR A 127 4.69 5.21 20.61
CA TYR A 127 4.41 5.50 19.21
C TYR A 127 3.99 4.23 18.47
N TYR A 128 3.04 4.41 17.58
CA TYR A 128 2.47 3.38 16.74
C TYR A 128 2.47 3.89 15.31
N GLY A 129 2.75 3.01 14.35
CA GLY A 129 2.80 3.37 12.94
C GLY A 129 1.93 2.44 12.09
N ALA A 130 1.38 3.00 11.02
CA ALA A 130 0.67 2.25 9.98
C ALA A 130 1.05 2.77 8.59
N TYR A 131 1.38 1.85 7.68
CA TYR A 131 1.54 2.11 6.25
C TYR A 131 0.42 1.45 5.47
N LEU A 132 -0.18 2.18 4.52
CA LEU A 132 -1.31 1.74 3.72
C LEU A 132 -1.14 2.23 2.29
N GLY A 133 -1.23 1.36 1.29
CA GLY A 133 -1.09 1.75 -0.12
C GLY A 133 -0.03 0.92 -0.84
N ILE A 134 0.55 1.43 -1.91
CA ILE A 134 1.50 0.67 -2.73
C ILE A 134 2.95 0.94 -2.32
N PRO A 135 3.88 -0.02 -2.51
CA PRO A 135 5.30 0.25 -2.41
C PRO A 135 5.82 0.79 -3.75
N LYS A 136 7.02 1.37 -3.73
CA LYS A 136 7.85 1.46 -4.93
C LYS A 136 8.24 0.05 -5.34
N ARG A 137 7.55 -0.47 -6.36
CA ARG A 137 7.69 -1.85 -6.83
C ARG A 137 9.14 -2.19 -7.19
N TYR A 138 9.57 -3.38 -6.78
CA TYR A 138 10.83 -3.96 -7.25
C TYR A 138 10.72 -4.44 -8.70
N TRP A 139 9.58 -5.06 -9.02
CA TRP A 139 9.20 -5.44 -10.38
C TRP A 139 8.66 -4.24 -11.16
N SER A 140 8.38 -4.41 -12.45
CA SER A 140 7.90 -3.33 -13.30
C SER A 140 6.58 -2.74 -12.80
N SER A 141 6.52 -1.41 -12.71
CA SER A 141 5.27 -0.65 -12.54
C SER A 141 4.53 -0.40 -13.85
N ASN A 142 5.12 -0.76 -15.00
CA ASN A 142 4.46 -0.58 -16.28
C ASN A 142 3.26 -1.53 -16.40
N MET A 143 2.14 -0.96 -16.82
CA MET A 143 0.87 -1.66 -16.88
C MET A 143 0.06 -1.20 -18.10
N ALA A 144 -0.50 -2.18 -18.79
CA ALA A 144 -1.40 -1.97 -19.90
C ALA A 144 -2.87 -2.14 -19.47
N LEU A 145 -3.77 -1.46 -20.16
CA LEU A 145 -5.21 -1.58 -20.00
C LEU A 145 -5.81 -2.25 -21.23
N THR A 146 -6.62 -3.28 -21.02
CA THR A 146 -7.38 -3.91 -22.11
C THR A 146 -8.32 -2.91 -22.77
N GLN A 147 -8.37 -2.93 -24.11
CA GLN A 147 -9.15 -1.99 -24.92
C GLN A 147 -10.50 -2.56 -25.39
N ALA A 148 -10.73 -3.85 -25.13
CA ALA A 148 -12.00 -4.52 -25.37
C ALA A 148 -12.20 -5.65 -24.36
N ASP A 149 -13.42 -6.18 -24.31
CA ASP A 149 -13.74 -7.37 -23.53
C ASP A 149 -12.99 -8.59 -24.09
N VAL A 150 -12.52 -9.44 -23.18
CA VAL A 150 -11.67 -10.60 -23.47
C VAL A 150 -12.39 -11.86 -23.01
N THR A 151 -12.51 -12.84 -23.90
CA THR A 151 -13.13 -14.13 -23.58
C THR A 151 -12.08 -15.11 -23.03
N ALA A 152 -12.51 -15.99 -22.13
CA ALA A 152 -11.69 -17.12 -21.67
C ALA A 152 -11.37 -18.09 -22.82
N GLY A 153 -10.29 -18.87 -22.70
CA GLY A 153 -9.91 -19.88 -23.69
C GLY A 153 -8.41 -20.05 -23.82
N SER A 154 -7.98 -20.62 -24.94
CA SER A 154 -6.57 -20.82 -25.31
C SER A 154 -6.18 -19.91 -26.48
N ASN A 155 -4.91 -19.51 -26.55
CA ASN A 155 -4.37 -18.61 -27.58
C ASN A 155 -5.18 -17.31 -27.70
N VAL A 156 -5.51 -16.72 -26.57
CA VAL A 156 -6.38 -15.54 -26.49
C VAL A 156 -5.61 -14.31 -26.94
N VAL A 157 -6.13 -13.60 -27.93
CA VAL A 157 -5.60 -12.30 -28.36
C VAL A 157 -6.28 -11.21 -27.54
N VAL A 158 -5.48 -10.46 -26.78
CA VAL A 158 -5.94 -9.42 -25.88
C VAL A 158 -5.53 -8.05 -26.43
N PRO A 159 -6.50 -7.20 -26.83
CA PRO A 159 -6.20 -5.84 -27.24
C PRO A 159 -5.86 -4.99 -26.01
N VAL A 160 -4.75 -4.26 -26.07
CA VAL A 160 -4.21 -3.43 -24.98
C VAL A 160 -3.82 -2.04 -25.47
N ASP A 161 -3.77 -1.06 -24.57
CA ASP A 161 -3.32 0.30 -24.87
C ASP A 161 -1.83 0.35 -25.25
N ASN A 162 -1.02 -0.56 -24.71
CA ASN A 162 0.41 -0.61 -24.99
C ASN A 162 1.00 -2.02 -24.80
N ALA A 163 1.36 -2.68 -25.91
CA ALA A 163 1.98 -4.01 -25.87
C ALA A 163 3.51 -4.00 -25.66
N SER A 164 4.16 -2.83 -25.70
CA SER A 164 5.63 -2.73 -25.57
C SER A 164 6.15 -3.09 -24.18
N TYR A 165 5.27 -3.16 -23.17
CA TYR A 165 5.61 -3.57 -21.82
C TYR A 165 5.85 -5.08 -21.67
N PHE A 166 5.49 -5.88 -22.68
CA PHE A 166 5.49 -7.34 -22.59
C PHE A 166 6.57 -7.98 -23.45
N LYS A 167 6.99 -9.18 -23.04
CA LYS A 167 7.92 -10.03 -23.78
C LYS A 167 7.33 -11.42 -23.95
N PRO A 168 7.33 -11.99 -25.16
CA PRO A 168 6.98 -13.39 -25.38
C PRO A 168 7.77 -14.35 -24.48
N GLY A 169 7.10 -15.39 -24.00
CA GLY A 169 7.63 -16.41 -23.10
C GLY A 169 7.57 -16.05 -21.61
N GLN A 170 7.29 -14.79 -21.26
CA GLN A 170 7.23 -14.33 -19.87
C GLN A 170 5.81 -14.45 -19.28
N TYR A 171 5.76 -14.48 -17.95
CA TYR A 171 4.51 -14.52 -17.21
C TYR A 171 4.17 -13.15 -16.62
N TYR A 172 2.90 -12.81 -16.70
CA TYR A 172 2.33 -11.58 -16.17
C TYR A 172 1.00 -11.88 -15.49
N GLN A 173 0.34 -10.84 -15.00
CA GLN A 173 -0.93 -10.90 -14.29
C GLN A 173 -1.98 -10.10 -15.07
N ILE A 174 -3.21 -10.58 -15.06
CA ILE A 174 -4.38 -9.82 -15.51
C ILE A 174 -5.40 -9.76 -14.38
N ILE A 175 -5.97 -8.57 -14.16
CA ILE A 175 -6.94 -8.34 -13.09
C ILE A 175 -8.09 -7.47 -13.58
N ASN A 176 -9.31 -7.84 -13.19
CA ASN A 176 -10.50 -7.01 -13.32
C ASN A 176 -11.53 -7.41 -12.27
N ARG A 177 -12.03 -6.44 -11.50
CA ARG A 177 -13.11 -6.63 -10.51
C ARG A 177 -12.81 -7.75 -9.51
N ASP A 178 -13.52 -8.87 -9.61
CA ASP A 178 -13.44 -10.07 -8.77
C ASP A 178 -12.50 -11.14 -9.33
N LYS A 179 -11.92 -10.90 -10.51
CA LYS A 179 -11.11 -11.86 -11.25
C LYS A 179 -9.66 -11.43 -11.32
N PHE A 180 -8.79 -12.41 -11.12
CA PHE A 180 -7.35 -12.26 -11.22
C PHE A 180 -6.76 -13.57 -11.68
N GLU A 181 -5.81 -13.53 -12.61
CA GLU A 181 -5.05 -14.70 -13.04
C GLU A 181 -3.59 -14.37 -13.36
N ARG A 182 -2.73 -15.39 -13.29
CA ARG A 182 -1.40 -15.37 -13.90
C ARG A 182 -1.51 -15.96 -15.30
N MET A 183 -0.87 -15.32 -16.26
CA MET A 183 -0.91 -15.69 -17.67
C MET A 183 0.49 -15.65 -18.28
N GLN A 184 0.70 -16.38 -19.39
CA GLN A 184 1.95 -16.32 -20.16
C GLN A 184 1.67 -15.66 -21.51
N VAL A 185 2.47 -14.65 -21.86
CA VAL A 185 2.40 -13.99 -23.17
C VAL A 185 3.23 -14.79 -24.17
N THR A 186 2.69 -15.08 -25.34
CA THR A 186 3.34 -15.84 -26.43
C THR A 186 3.68 -14.99 -27.65
N ALA A 187 2.97 -13.88 -27.86
CA ALA A 187 3.24 -12.94 -28.94
C ALA A 187 2.82 -11.52 -28.54
N ILE A 188 3.39 -10.52 -29.19
CA ILE A 188 3.05 -9.11 -29.04
C ILE A 188 2.92 -8.46 -30.42
N ASP A 189 1.98 -7.54 -30.56
CA ASP A 189 1.86 -6.67 -31.72
C ASP A 189 1.89 -5.20 -31.25
N THR A 190 3.01 -4.55 -31.56
CA THR A 190 3.25 -3.14 -31.22
C THR A 190 2.84 -2.18 -32.35
N VAL A 191 2.37 -2.69 -33.49
CA VAL A 191 2.08 -1.90 -34.70
C VAL A 191 0.58 -1.69 -34.88
N SER A 192 -0.25 -2.70 -34.59
CA SER A 192 -1.72 -2.57 -34.69
C SER A 192 -2.29 -1.58 -33.66
N THR A 193 -3.44 -0.99 -33.99
CA THR A 193 -4.23 -0.14 -33.08
C THR A 193 -5.64 -0.73 -32.89
N PRO A 194 -6.01 -1.19 -31.69
CA PRO A 194 -5.18 -1.25 -30.49
C PRO A 194 -4.01 -2.24 -30.65
N ASN A 195 -2.97 -2.07 -29.83
CA ASN A 195 -1.92 -3.05 -29.71
C ASN A 195 -2.49 -4.38 -29.23
N THR A 196 -1.78 -5.49 -29.44
CA THR A 196 -2.25 -6.79 -28.92
C THR A 196 -1.15 -7.57 -28.23
N ILE A 197 -1.56 -8.41 -27.29
CA ILE A 197 -0.75 -9.50 -26.74
C ILE A 197 -1.50 -10.82 -26.94
N THR A 198 -0.79 -11.88 -27.27
CA THR A 198 -1.36 -13.23 -27.32
C THR A 198 -0.99 -13.97 -26.04
N ILE A 199 -1.97 -14.62 -25.42
CA ILE A 199 -1.85 -15.31 -24.15
C ILE A 199 -2.10 -16.82 -24.35
N VAL A 200 -1.31 -17.68 -23.69
CA VAL A 200 -1.47 -19.15 -23.77
C VAL A 200 -2.89 -19.58 -23.43
N SER A 201 -3.39 -19.15 -22.26
CA SER A 201 -4.75 -19.42 -21.84
C SER A 201 -5.22 -18.43 -20.78
N LEU A 202 -6.52 -18.16 -20.77
CA LEU A 202 -7.24 -17.49 -19.69
C LEU A 202 -8.38 -18.39 -19.21
N ALA A 203 -8.48 -18.59 -17.90
CA ALA A 203 -9.56 -19.32 -17.26
C ALA A 203 -10.84 -18.47 -17.14
N ASN A 204 -10.72 -17.16 -16.99
CA ASN A 204 -11.86 -16.24 -16.92
C ASN A 204 -11.93 -15.27 -18.10
N ALA A 205 -13.14 -14.79 -18.35
CA ALA A 205 -13.37 -13.62 -19.19
C ALA A 205 -13.14 -12.32 -18.39
N TYR A 206 -12.60 -11.31 -19.06
CA TYR A 206 -12.28 -9.98 -18.52
C TYR A 206 -13.02 -8.91 -19.31
N VAL A 207 -13.39 -7.81 -18.67
CA VAL A 207 -13.99 -6.66 -19.35
C VAL A 207 -12.93 -5.61 -19.67
N THR A 208 -13.25 -4.74 -20.62
CA THR A 208 -12.47 -3.56 -21.02
C THR A 208 -11.99 -2.78 -19.80
N GLY A 209 -10.74 -2.32 -19.82
CA GLY A 209 -10.08 -1.67 -18.69
C GLY A 209 -9.47 -2.64 -17.67
N ALA A 210 -9.52 -3.95 -17.89
CA ALA A 210 -8.70 -4.90 -17.14
C ALA A 210 -7.21 -4.52 -17.23
N ARG A 211 -6.53 -4.63 -16.10
CA ARG A 211 -5.13 -4.24 -15.91
C ARG A 211 -4.22 -5.43 -16.16
N VAL A 212 -3.13 -5.23 -16.91
CA VAL A 212 -2.19 -6.28 -17.30
C VAL A 212 -0.75 -5.83 -17.05
N GLY A 213 0.05 -6.62 -16.34
CA GLY A 213 1.42 -6.25 -15.98
C GLY A 213 2.10 -7.25 -15.05
N GLU A 214 3.31 -6.93 -14.58
CA GLU A 214 4.07 -7.83 -13.69
C GLU A 214 3.53 -7.84 -12.24
N ASP A 215 3.17 -6.67 -11.72
CA ASP A 215 2.69 -6.52 -10.33
C ASP A 215 1.51 -5.53 -10.23
N VAL A 216 0.34 -5.97 -10.72
CA VAL A 216 -0.85 -5.12 -10.92
C VAL A 216 -1.64 -4.80 -9.65
N ILE A 217 -1.36 -5.47 -8.54
CA ILE A 217 -1.97 -5.17 -7.23
C ILE A 217 -1.00 -5.29 -6.06
N PRO A 218 -0.12 -4.31 -5.87
CA PRO A 218 0.92 -4.40 -4.85
C PRO A 218 0.47 -3.82 -3.49
N VAL A 219 -0.84 -3.57 -3.28
CA VAL A 219 -1.34 -2.87 -2.09
C VAL A 219 -0.87 -3.60 -0.82
N LEU A 220 -0.25 -2.84 0.08
CA LEU A 220 0.22 -3.24 1.39
C LEU A 220 -0.63 -2.56 2.46
N ILE A 221 -0.92 -3.30 3.51
CA ILE A 221 -1.55 -2.77 4.71
C ILE A 221 -0.76 -3.21 5.93
N CYS A 222 -0.55 -2.28 6.86
CA CYS A 222 0.11 -2.55 8.14
C CYS A 222 -0.59 -3.68 8.88
N ARG A 223 0.18 -4.70 9.28
CA ARG A 223 -0.24 -5.74 10.20
C ARG A 223 0.30 -5.33 11.55
N ASP A 224 -0.56 -5.28 12.56
CA ASP A 224 -0.31 -4.69 13.86
C ASP A 224 0.15 -3.23 13.78
N THR A 225 0.60 -2.68 14.91
CA THR A 225 0.85 -1.25 15.09
C THR A 225 2.29 -0.86 14.75
N GLN A 226 2.95 -1.61 13.87
CA GLN A 226 4.37 -1.49 13.56
C GLN A 226 4.64 -1.34 12.06
N LEU A 227 5.49 -0.38 11.68
CA LEU A 227 5.92 -0.19 10.28
C LEU A 227 6.78 -1.33 9.71
N ILE A 228 7.09 -2.35 10.52
CA ILE A 228 7.90 -3.51 10.12
C ILE A 228 7.08 -4.75 9.76
N GLN A 229 5.78 -4.74 10.01
CA GLN A 229 4.90 -5.87 9.73
C GLN A 229 3.77 -5.42 8.81
N MET A 230 3.65 -6.10 7.68
CA MET A 230 2.62 -5.79 6.69
C MET A 230 1.92 -7.05 6.22
N HIS A 231 0.76 -6.88 5.62
CA HIS A 231 0.13 -7.88 4.78
C HIS A 231 0.09 -7.35 3.36
N THR A 232 0.21 -8.25 2.38
CA THR A 232 -0.33 -7.95 1.06
C THR A 232 -1.84 -7.80 1.23
N GLY A 233 -2.44 -6.85 0.53
CA GLY A 233 -3.88 -6.82 0.32
C GLY A 233 -4.37 -8.06 -0.44
N SER A 234 -5.49 -7.95 -1.14
CA SER A 234 -6.13 -9.05 -1.87
C SER A 234 -5.19 -9.63 -2.94
N ARG A 235 -4.36 -10.62 -2.58
CA ARG A 235 -3.37 -11.25 -3.46
C ARG A 235 -3.81 -12.63 -3.92
N TYR A 236 -3.50 -12.91 -5.19
CA TYR A 236 -3.37 -14.23 -5.80
C TYR A 236 -1.87 -14.51 -6.03
N ASN A 237 -1.36 -15.64 -5.52
CA ASN A 237 0.07 -16.01 -5.60
C ASN A 237 0.45 -16.74 -6.92
N GLY A 238 -0.49 -16.87 -7.86
CA GLY A 238 -0.34 -17.71 -9.05
C GLY A 238 -1.19 -18.99 -9.01
N TRP A 239 -1.62 -19.43 -7.82
CA TRP A 239 -2.25 -20.73 -7.59
C TRP A 239 -3.45 -20.69 -6.60
N THR A 240 -3.43 -19.81 -5.59
CA THR A 240 -4.54 -19.59 -4.64
C THR A 240 -4.57 -18.15 -4.12
N THR A 241 -5.73 -17.72 -3.60
CA THR A 241 -5.88 -16.48 -2.82
C THR A 241 -5.49 -16.73 -1.37
N SER A 242 -4.52 -15.98 -0.83
CA SER A 242 -4.19 -16.03 0.59
C SER A 242 -3.66 -14.69 1.08
N VAL A 243 -4.04 -14.30 2.30
CA VAL A 243 -3.34 -13.24 3.06
C VAL A 243 -1.97 -13.79 3.41
N ILE A 244 -0.88 -13.11 3.00
CA ILE A 244 0.48 -13.52 3.35
C ILE A 244 1.10 -12.46 4.25
N ASP A 245 1.77 -12.92 5.30
CA ASP A 245 2.62 -12.10 6.14
C ASP A 245 3.79 -11.57 5.32
N ILE A 246 3.93 -10.24 5.29
CA ILE A 246 5.08 -9.53 4.73
C ILE A 246 5.94 -9.09 5.89
N SER A 247 7.21 -9.46 5.81
CA SER A 247 8.24 -8.90 6.67
C SER A 247 8.81 -7.65 5.99
N VAL A 248 8.93 -6.56 6.74
CA VAL A 248 9.59 -5.35 6.26
C VAL A 248 10.86 -5.12 7.07
N ASN A 249 11.96 -4.91 6.37
CA ASN A 249 13.25 -4.65 7.00
C ASN A 249 13.99 -3.51 6.30
N GLY A 250 14.65 -2.66 7.09
CA GLY A 250 15.71 -1.78 6.62
C GLY A 250 16.84 -2.60 6.01
N SER A 251 17.13 -2.29 4.75
CA SER A 251 17.91 -3.11 3.81
C SER A 251 17.32 -4.51 3.59
N SER A 252 17.17 -4.90 2.33
CA SER A 252 16.76 -6.26 1.96
C SER A 252 17.86 -7.25 2.39
N GLY A 253 17.78 -7.76 3.62
CA GLY A 253 18.70 -8.79 4.12
C GLY A 253 19.50 -8.47 5.38
N GLY A 254 19.03 -7.62 6.29
CA GLY A 254 19.62 -7.53 7.64
C GLY A 254 21.04 -6.95 7.69
N ALA A 255 21.45 -6.21 6.66
CA ALA A 255 22.68 -5.43 6.68
C ALA A 255 22.28 -4.04 7.21
N ILE A 256 22.42 -3.70 8.48
CA ILE A 256 23.71 -3.59 9.16
C ILE A 256 23.45 -3.86 10.65
N SER A 257 24.10 -4.87 11.21
CA SER A 257 24.06 -5.22 12.64
C SER A 257 24.12 -3.98 13.53
N ASN A 258 23.01 -3.55 14.14
CA ASN A 258 22.93 -2.48 15.16
C ASN A 258 23.90 -1.31 14.93
N ALA A 259 24.11 -0.90 13.67
CA ALA A 259 25.35 -0.25 13.31
C ALA A 259 25.33 1.20 13.76
N VAL A 260 26.12 1.43 14.81
CA VAL A 260 26.63 2.73 15.27
C VAL A 260 26.90 3.64 14.07
N ASN A 261 26.68 4.95 14.25
CA ASN A 261 26.97 6.01 13.26
C ASN A 261 28.21 5.66 12.41
N ASP A 262 28.16 5.98 11.11
CA ASP A 262 29.28 5.74 10.19
C ASP A 262 30.59 6.19 10.86
N CYS A 263 31.52 5.26 11.11
CA CYS A 263 32.71 5.55 11.92
C CYS A 263 33.66 6.56 11.24
N ARG A 264 33.50 6.80 9.93
CA ARG A 264 34.37 7.69 9.16
C ARG A 264 33.95 9.16 9.29
N TYR A 265 32.65 9.42 9.35
CA TYR A 265 32.10 10.78 9.36
C TYR A 265 31.10 11.04 10.50
N ASN A 266 30.87 10.05 11.37
CA ASN A 266 29.85 10.06 12.43
C ASN A 266 28.45 10.40 11.90
N LEU A 267 28.13 9.94 10.68
CA LEU A 267 26.86 10.20 10.01
C LEU A 267 25.85 9.09 10.30
N ILE A 268 24.56 9.46 10.29
CA ILE A 268 23.45 8.53 10.48
C ILE A 268 23.08 7.91 9.13
N GLY A 269 23.10 6.58 9.05
CA GLY A 269 22.61 5.87 7.88
C GLY A 269 21.08 5.81 7.88
N ILE A 270 20.47 6.19 6.77
CA ILE A 270 19.02 6.05 6.51
C ILE A 270 18.86 5.09 5.32
N PHE A 271 18.12 4.00 5.51
CA PHE A 271 17.94 2.96 4.50
C PHE A 271 16.48 2.86 4.05
N PRO A 272 16.23 2.64 2.75
CA PRO A 272 14.88 2.35 2.30
C PRO A 272 14.35 1.10 3.03
N CYS A 273 13.11 1.19 3.50
CA CYS A 273 12.45 0.09 4.17
C CYS A 273 11.91 -0.89 3.10
N TRP A 274 12.43 -2.11 3.06
CA TRP A 274 12.09 -3.08 2.01
C TRP A 274 10.98 -4.03 2.47
N ALA A 275 9.90 -4.11 1.70
CA ALA A 275 8.84 -5.09 1.87
C ALA A 275 9.17 -6.38 1.12
N SER A 276 9.14 -7.50 1.83
CA SER A 276 9.28 -8.84 1.24
C SER A 276 8.26 -9.83 1.80
N CYS A 277 7.76 -10.68 0.93
CA CYS A 277 6.89 -11.80 1.27
C CYS A 277 7.75 -13.01 1.58
N GLY A 278 7.51 -13.70 2.69
CA GLY A 278 8.26 -14.90 3.08
C GLY A 278 7.37 -15.96 3.70
N THR A 279 7.38 -17.16 3.14
CA THR A 279 6.89 -18.40 3.77
C THR A 279 8.00 -19.45 3.69
N THR A 280 7.84 -20.59 4.36
CA THR A 280 8.85 -21.67 4.38
C THR A 280 9.32 -22.11 2.99
N ASN A 281 8.47 -21.99 1.95
CA ASN A 281 8.77 -22.46 0.59
C ASN A 281 8.75 -21.34 -0.48
N TYR A 282 8.58 -20.08 -0.09
CA TYR A 282 8.44 -18.97 -1.04
C TYR A 282 8.94 -17.66 -0.46
N SER A 283 9.85 -16.99 -1.15
CA SER A 283 10.31 -15.64 -0.82
C SER A 283 10.26 -14.75 -2.06
N GLU A 284 9.69 -13.55 -1.92
CA GLU A 284 9.57 -12.58 -3.01
C GLU A 284 9.71 -11.15 -2.48
N VAL A 285 10.62 -10.38 -3.08
CA VAL A 285 10.73 -8.94 -2.80
C VAL A 285 9.57 -8.22 -3.49
N ARG A 286 8.88 -7.35 -2.75
CA ARG A 286 7.76 -6.54 -3.25
C ARG A 286 8.23 -5.16 -3.68
N GLY A 287 9.11 -4.54 -2.88
CA GLY A 287 9.59 -3.20 -3.18
C GLY A 287 10.05 -2.46 -1.95
N GLN A 288 10.24 -1.16 -2.09
CA GLN A 288 10.56 -0.24 -1.02
C GLN A 288 9.29 0.49 -0.58
N LEU A 289 9.12 0.75 0.71
CA LEU A 289 8.11 1.69 1.17
C LEU A 289 8.43 3.08 0.61
N ILE A 290 7.40 3.79 0.19
CA ILE A 290 7.53 5.15 -0.36
C ILE A 290 7.72 6.09 0.84
N GLU A 291 8.76 6.93 0.78
CA GLU A 291 9.07 7.97 1.77
C GLU A 291 9.23 7.50 3.24
N VAL A 292 9.41 6.21 3.46
CA VAL A 292 9.63 5.60 4.78
C VAL A 292 10.95 4.85 4.81
N TYR A 293 11.78 5.22 5.77
CA TYR A 293 13.14 4.71 5.90
C TYR A 293 13.42 4.22 7.32
N GLU A 294 14.20 3.16 7.45
CA GLU A 294 14.71 2.69 8.74
C GLU A 294 16.08 3.32 9.00
N THR A 295 16.34 3.74 10.24
CA THR A 295 17.62 4.31 10.63
C THR A 295 18.58 3.23 11.15
N SER A 296 19.89 3.45 10.98
CA SER A 296 20.91 2.50 11.44
C SER A 296 21.00 2.35 12.98
N THR A 297 20.48 3.32 13.73
CA THR A 297 20.50 3.37 15.20
C THR A 297 19.20 3.97 15.77
N SER A 298 18.94 3.75 17.07
CA SER A 298 17.84 4.35 17.85
C SER A 298 18.17 5.76 18.40
N TRP A 299 18.92 6.54 17.63
CA TRP A 299 19.72 7.67 18.12
C TRP A 299 18.92 8.95 18.45
N GLY A 300 17.73 9.12 17.88
CA GLY A 300 16.96 10.36 17.97
C GLY A 300 15.90 10.32 19.07
N VAL A 301 15.39 11.49 19.44
CA VAL A 301 14.14 11.60 20.17
C VAL A 301 13.02 11.58 19.14
N SER A 302 11.97 10.81 19.39
CA SER A 302 10.81 10.81 18.48
C SER A 302 10.27 12.24 18.34
N GLU A 303 9.81 12.57 17.13
CA GLU A 303 9.39 13.91 16.70
C GLU A 303 10.54 14.87 16.31
N ASP A 304 11.81 14.45 16.39
CA ASP A 304 12.95 15.22 15.87
C ASP A 304 12.87 15.38 14.34
N VAL A 305 13.38 16.50 13.84
CA VAL A 305 13.52 16.76 12.40
C VAL A 305 14.98 16.52 12.00
N VAL A 306 15.18 15.66 11.00
CA VAL A 306 16.48 15.36 10.39
C VAL A 306 16.57 16.09 9.06
N ASP A 307 17.51 17.02 8.96
CA ASP A 307 17.85 17.68 7.70
C ASP A 307 18.87 16.83 6.93
N ALA A 308 18.48 16.33 5.76
CA ALA A 308 19.36 15.56 4.89
C ALA A 308 20.10 16.43 3.85
N GLY A 309 19.93 17.75 3.94
CA GLY A 309 20.43 18.73 2.98
C GLY A 309 19.55 18.82 1.72
N GLY A 310 19.80 19.85 0.91
CA GLY A 310 19.07 20.05 -0.35
C GLY A 310 17.57 20.37 -0.19
N GLY A 311 17.14 20.81 1.00
CA GLY A 311 15.74 21.09 1.31
C GLY A 311 14.89 19.86 1.59
N VAL A 312 15.51 18.70 1.83
CA VAL A 312 14.81 17.46 2.21
C VAL A 312 14.94 17.24 3.71
N THR A 313 13.79 17.22 4.39
CA THR A 313 13.69 16.96 5.82
C THR A 313 12.92 15.68 6.08
N TYR A 314 13.25 15.01 7.19
CA TYR A 314 12.55 13.83 7.66
C TYR A 314 12.13 14.02 9.11
N LYS A 315 10.94 13.54 9.46
CA LYS A 315 10.50 13.38 10.84
C LYS A 315 10.95 12.02 11.37
N TYR A 316 11.63 12.01 12.51
CA TYR A 316 12.10 10.79 13.17
C TYR A 316 11.07 10.25 14.17
N PHE A 317 10.86 8.94 14.19
CA PHE A 317 10.03 8.26 15.18
C PHE A 317 10.67 6.96 15.65
N TYR A 318 10.66 6.73 16.95
CA TYR A 318 11.05 5.47 17.55
C TYR A 318 9.80 4.63 17.82
N ILE A 319 9.57 3.61 16.99
CA ILE A 319 8.35 2.81 16.98
C ILE A 319 8.71 1.36 17.30
N GLY A 320 8.15 0.83 18.37
CA GLY A 320 8.52 -0.49 18.89
C GLY A 320 9.99 -0.50 19.34
N SER A 321 10.86 -1.13 18.54
CA SER A 321 12.29 -1.27 18.81
C SER A 321 13.19 -0.60 17.76
N LYS A 322 12.61 0.09 16.78
CA LYS A 322 13.32 0.61 15.59
C LYS A 322 13.06 2.10 15.37
N GLY A 323 14.06 2.77 14.81
CA GLY A 323 13.96 4.16 14.38
C GLY A 323 13.51 4.26 12.92
N PHE A 324 12.58 5.18 12.66
CA PHE A 324 12.05 5.45 11.34
C PHE A 324 12.20 6.92 11.00
N ALA A 325 12.61 7.21 9.78
CA ALA A 325 12.61 8.55 9.20
C ALA A 325 11.52 8.58 8.11
N ILE A 326 10.56 9.49 8.25
CA ILE A 326 9.46 9.70 7.30
C ILE A 326 9.66 11.08 6.67
N ARG A 327 9.63 11.19 5.34
CA ARG A 327 9.83 12.49 4.67
C ARG A 327 8.76 13.50 5.13
N GLU A 328 9.14 14.77 5.26
CA GLU A 328 8.21 15.89 5.49
C GLU A 328 7.90 16.67 4.21
#